data_AF-A0A539DUK1-F1
#
_entry.id   AF-A0A539DUK1-F1
#
_cell.length_a   1.000
_cell.length_b   1.000
_cell.length_c   1.000
_cell.angle_alpha   90.00
_cell.angle_beta   90.00
_cell.angle_gamma   90.00
#
_symmetry.space_group_name_H-M   'P 1'
#
loop_
_entity.id
_entity.type
_entity.pdbx_description
1 polymer ?
#
loop_
_entity_poly.entity_id
_entity_poly.type
_entity_poly.pdbx_seq_one_letter_code
_entity_poly.pdbx_strand_id
1 'polypeptide(L)'
;MVVLAALVILALALRLRALDWGLPGFAEEAIPFRKAVEFFGAETGRWTLDPRFYNYPTLTVYLQFLWLGAAGLVGSLLGAWSGLSEFRTALALPAPALVMAARGLDAAIGALTLVPVYRLTRSLSWNSGYPTAATAALLSSLVLAVGPVPVAESRVIGTDVPMMLFLALALWYLDGVVRRGGDVEIRKFERWHMATGHFRSINEAGFLFYLSDLLPRALGWPAFVLSIVGIVAALPRRGTSRLVAIFALVAFAWIASWRVAFDRYVLLVVPALSA
;
A
#
# COMPACT_ATOMS: atom_id res chain seq x y z
N MET A 1 -11.51 -21.81 4.47
CA MET A 1 -12.50 -20.72 4.30
C MET A 1 -13.07 -20.28 5.64
N VAL A 2 -13.56 -21.21 6.48
CA VAL A 2 -14.06 -20.90 7.85
C VAL A 2 -13.06 -20.10 8.69
N VAL A 3 -11.79 -20.55 8.77
CA VAL A 3 -10.76 -19.85 9.55
C VAL A 3 -10.49 -18.42 9.03
N LEU A 4 -10.48 -18.21 7.71
CA LEU A 4 -10.31 -16.87 7.15
C LEU A 4 -11.49 -15.96 7.51
N ALA A 5 -12.72 -16.48 7.44
CA ALA A 5 -13.90 -15.72 7.86
C ALA A 5 -13.83 -15.34 9.34
N ALA A 6 -13.40 -16.25 10.21
CA ALA A 6 -13.16 -15.96 11.61
C ALA A 6 -12.09 -14.88 11.81
N LEU A 7 -11.01 -14.90 11.04
CA LEU A 7 -9.98 -13.85 11.07
C LEU A 7 -10.50 -12.48 10.61
N VAL A 8 -11.35 -12.44 9.57
CA VAL A 8 -11.98 -11.18 9.11
C VAL A 8 -12.93 -10.63 10.19
N ILE A 9 -13.72 -11.49 10.83
CA ILE A 9 -14.61 -11.08 11.93
C ILE A 9 -13.79 -10.57 13.12
N LEU A 10 -12.72 -11.29 13.50
CA LEU A 10 -11.81 -10.86 14.56
C LEU A 10 -11.17 -9.51 14.23
N ALA A 11 -10.65 -9.37 13.01
CA ALA A 11 -10.06 -8.15 12.50
C ALA A 11 -11.02 -6.97 12.57
N LEU A 12 -12.28 -7.18 12.16
CA LEU A 12 -13.33 -6.17 12.22
C LEU A 12 -13.67 -5.80 13.66
N ALA A 13 -13.89 -6.78 14.54
CA ALA A 13 -14.20 -6.55 15.95
C ALA A 13 -13.09 -5.75 16.66
N LEU A 14 -11.82 -6.08 16.39
CA LEU A 14 -10.69 -5.32 16.91
C LEU A 14 -10.69 -3.89 16.36
N ARG A 15 -10.92 -3.68 15.07
CA ARG A 15 -10.90 -2.33 14.46
C ARG A 15 -12.08 -1.48 14.91
N LEU A 16 -13.27 -2.04 15.08
CA LEU A 16 -14.46 -1.32 15.55
C LEU A 16 -14.40 -0.97 17.05
N ARG A 17 -13.50 -1.59 17.82
CA ARG A 17 -13.33 -1.27 19.23
C ARG A 17 -12.72 0.13 19.39
N ALA A 18 -13.36 0.95 20.23
CA ALA A 18 -12.93 2.29 20.58
C ALA A 18 -12.85 3.27 19.38
N LEU A 19 -13.80 3.20 18.44
CA LEU A 19 -13.91 4.17 17.34
C LEU A 19 -14.28 5.59 17.81
N ASP A 20 -14.73 5.74 19.04
CA ASP A 20 -15.04 6.99 19.71
C ASP A 20 -13.79 7.71 20.26
N TRP A 21 -12.60 7.10 20.17
CA TRP A 21 -11.38 7.68 20.73
C TRP A 21 -11.09 9.09 20.18
N GLY A 22 -10.69 10.00 21.07
CA GLY A 22 -10.35 11.38 20.73
C GLY A 22 -11.54 12.31 20.46
N LEU A 23 -12.77 11.78 20.32
CA LEU A 23 -13.94 12.63 20.08
C LEU A 23 -14.24 13.56 21.27
N PRO A 24 -14.71 14.80 21.01
CA PRO A 24 -15.09 15.35 19.70
C PRO A 24 -13.92 15.93 18.87
N GLY A 25 -12.68 15.91 19.37
CA GLY A 25 -11.52 16.44 18.67
C GLY A 25 -10.92 15.43 17.67
N PHE A 26 -11.04 15.68 16.37
CA PHE A 26 -10.41 14.85 15.32
C PHE A 26 -9.71 15.68 14.24
N ALA A 27 -9.18 16.85 14.61
CA ALA A 27 -8.79 17.92 13.67
C ALA A 27 -7.66 17.57 12.67
N GLU A 28 -6.67 16.75 13.04
CA GLU A 28 -5.62 16.30 12.10
C GLU A 28 -6.06 15.12 11.23
N GLU A 29 -6.99 14.32 11.74
CA GLU A 29 -7.57 13.17 11.05
C GLU A 29 -8.65 13.63 10.05
N ALA A 30 -8.93 12.81 9.03
CA ALA A 30 -10.18 12.92 8.26
C ALA A 30 -10.29 14.05 7.22
N ILE A 31 -9.22 14.37 6.49
CA ILE A 31 -9.37 15.13 5.22
C ILE A 31 -10.42 14.49 4.30
N PRO A 32 -10.43 13.15 4.08
CA PRO A 32 -11.47 12.53 3.26
C PRO A 32 -12.89 12.73 3.77
N PHE A 33 -13.10 12.69 5.09
CA PHE A 33 -14.39 12.98 5.72
C PHE A 33 -14.82 14.42 5.48
N ARG A 34 -13.93 15.39 5.74
CA ARG A 34 -14.24 16.83 5.56
C ARG A 34 -14.63 17.13 4.12
N LYS A 35 -13.90 16.55 3.16
CA LYS A 35 -14.24 16.69 1.74
C LYS A 35 -15.54 15.99 1.36
N ALA A 36 -15.84 14.84 1.95
CA ALA A 36 -17.13 14.19 1.80
C ALA A 36 -18.28 15.02 2.39
N VAL A 37 -18.08 15.68 3.53
CA VAL A 37 -19.04 16.61 4.16
C VAL A 37 -19.31 17.82 3.27
N GLU A 38 -18.28 18.39 2.64
CA GLU A 38 -18.43 19.48 1.67
C GLU A 38 -19.35 19.10 0.50
N PHE A 39 -19.35 17.83 0.06
CA PHE A 39 -20.20 17.38 -1.05
C PHE A 39 -21.69 17.50 -0.73
N PHE A 40 -22.06 17.29 0.53
CA PHE A 40 -23.43 17.50 0.99
C PHE A 40 -23.81 18.97 1.07
N GLY A 41 -22.86 19.91 0.93
CA GLY A 41 -23.10 21.33 1.12
C GLY A 41 -23.40 21.67 2.57
N ALA A 42 -22.75 21.00 3.53
CA ALA A 42 -23.02 21.19 4.96
C ALA A 42 -22.74 22.64 5.41
N GLU A 43 -21.71 23.29 4.85
CA GLU A 43 -21.38 24.70 5.15
C GLU A 43 -22.00 25.68 4.15
N THR A 44 -22.07 25.32 2.87
CA THR A 44 -22.45 26.24 1.78
C THR A 44 -23.92 26.14 1.37
N GLY A 45 -24.64 25.11 1.83
CA GLY A 45 -25.98 24.75 1.38
C GLY A 45 -26.05 24.16 -0.04
N ARG A 46 -24.95 24.16 -0.79
CA ARG A 46 -24.90 23.74 -2.20
C ARG A 46 -24.13 22.43 -2.36
N TRP A 47 -24.71 21.50 -3.12
CA TRP A 47 -24.04 20.25 -3.48
C TRP A 47 -22.82 20.51 -4.38
N THR A 48 -21.79 19.70 -4.20
CA THR A 48 -20.64 19.62 -5.10
C THR A 48 -20.13 18.19 -5.14
N LEU A 49 -19.49 17.80 -6.25
CA LEU A 49 -18.74 16.54 -6.36
C LEU A 49 -17.26 16.79 -6.67
N ASP A 50 -16.85 18.06 -6.69
CA ASP A 50 -15.45 18.45 -6.84
C ASP A 50 -14.80 18.56 -5.45
N PRO A 51 -13.82 17.70 -5.11
CA PRO A 51 -13.14 17.74 -3.82
C PRO A 51 -12.32 19.02 -3.62
N ARG A 52 -11.96 19.71 -4.71
CA ARG A 52 -11.11 20.93 -4.71
C ARG A 52 -9.83 20.76 -3.88
N PHE A 53 -9.39 19.52 -3.76
CA PHE A 53 -8.28 19.08 -2.93
C PHE A 53 -7.70 17.83 -3.59
N TYR A 54 -6.50 18.00 -4.12
CA TYR A 54 -5.88 17.05 -5.05
C TYR A 54 -4.51 16.56 -4.55
N ASN A 55 -4.26 16.67 -3.25
CA ASN A 55 -3.00 16.21 -2.64
C ASN A 55 -2.96 14.69 -2.47
N TYR A 56 -4.11 14.02 -2.48
CA TYR A 56 -4.24 12.56 -2.42
C TYR A 56 -5.21 12.06 -3.49
N PRO A 57 -5.15 10.76 -3.86
CA PRO A 57 -6.17 10.15 -4.70
C PRO A 57 -7.59 10.36 -4.16
N THR A 58 -8.50 10.81 -5.00
CA THR A 58 -9.83 11.29 -4.58
C THR A 58 -10.84 10.18 -4.30
N LEU A 59 -10.52 8.92 -4.63
CA LEU A 59 -11.43 7.78 -4.45
C LEU A 59 -11.95 7.65 -3.02
N THR A 60 -11.09 7.82 -2.01
CA THR A 60 -11.49 7.73 -0.60
C THR A 60 -12.51 8.80 -0.23
N VAL A 61 -12.44 10.00 -0.83
CA VAL A 61 -13.43 11.07 -0.61
C VAL A 61 -14.81 10.61 -1.10
N TYR A 62 -14.87 10.02 -2.30
CA TYR A 62 -16.13 9.52 -2.87
C TYR A 62 -16.69 8.33 -2.09
N LEU A 63 -15.83 7.42 -1.61
CA LEU A 63 -16.25 6.30 -0.76
C LEU A 63 -16.86 6.81 0.56
N GLN A 64 -16.21 7.78 1.21
CA GLN A 64 -16.74 8.40 2.43
C GLN A 64 -18.04 9.16 2.15
N PHE A 65 -18.16 9.85 1.02
CA PHE A 65 -19.41 10.52 0.61
C PHE A 65 -20.58 9.54 0.49
N LEU A 66 -20.39 8.45 -0.27
CA LEU A 66 -21.43 7.42 -0.44
C LEU A 66 -21.77 6.76 0.90
N TRP A 67 -20.77 6.47 1.72
CA TRP A 67 -20.96 5.84 3.02
C TRP A 67 -21.69 6.73 4.02
N LEU A 68 -21.31 8.00 4.12
CA LEU A 68 -22.02 8.99 4.94
C LEU A 68 -23.44 9.23 4.44
N GLY A 69 -23.66 9.22 3.11
CA GLY A 69 -25.00 9.28 2.54
C GLY A 69 -25.86 8.08 2.94
N ALA A 70 -25.29 6.88 2.94
CA ALA A 70 -25.96 5.67 3.41
C ALA A 70 -26.25 5.72 4.93
N ALA A 71 -25.29 6.15 5.74
CA ALA A 71 -25.49 6.39 7.18
C ALA A 71 -26.58 7.45 7.43
N GLY A 72 -26.58 8.50 6.60
CA GLY A 72 -27.61 9.54 6.48
C GLY A 72 -29.01 8.96 6.23
N LEU A 73 -29.11 8.07 5.24
CA LEU A 73 -30.38 7.42 4.92
C LEU A 73 -30.86 6.52 6.07
N VAL A 74 -29.97 5.70 6.62
CA VAL A 74 -30.29 4.80 7.73
C VAL A 74 -30.75 5.58 8.96
N GLY A 75 -30.04 6.64 9.34
CA GLY A 75 -30.46 7.47 10.47
C GLY A 75 -31.80 8.17 10.22
N SER A 76 -32.10 8.58 8.98
CA SER A 76 -33.43 9.13 8.66
C SER A 76 -34.54 8.09 8.83
N LEU A 77 -34.31 6.86 8.35
CA LEU A 77 -35.26 5.75 8.52
C LEU A 77 -35.47 5.38 10.00
N LEU A 78 -34.45 5.58 10.84
CA LEU A 78 -34.51 5.37 12.29
C LEU A 78 -35.00 6.60 13.07
N GLY A 79 -35.37 7.69 12.39
CA GLY A 79 -35.90 8.91 13.00
C GLY A 79 -34.85 9.83 13.64
N ALA A 80 -33.56 9.66 13.33
CA ALA A 80 -32.48 10.52 13.84
C ALA A 80 -32.51 11.94 13.23
N TRP A 81 -33.09 12.09 12.04
CA TRP A 81 -33.36 13.38 11.40
C TRP A 81 -34.54 13.30 10.43
N SER A 82 -35.26 14.40 10.32
CA SER A 82 -36.47 14.56 9.51
C SER A 82 -36.19 14.82 8.02
N GLY A 83 -34.96 15.24 7.68
CA GLY A 83 -34.60 15.52 6.30
C GLY A 83 -33.15 15.98 6.10
N LEU A 84 -32.84 16.33 4.85
CA LEU A 84 -31.48 16.68 4.41
C LEU A 84 -30.90 17.89 5.18
N SER A 85 -31.73 18.86 5.57
CA SER A 85 -31.27 20.05 6.28
C SER A 85 -30.73 19.70 7.67
N GLU A 86 -31.43 18.86 8.43
CA GLU A 86 -30.96 18.40 9.75
C GLU A 86 -29.71 17.53 9.64
N PHE A 87 -29.68 16.64 8.63
CA PHE A 87 -28.49 15.84 8.34
C PHE A 87 -27.26 16.71 8.02
N ARG A 88 -27.42 17.76 7.21
CA ARG A 88 -26.35 18.73 6.92
C ARG A 88 -25.86 19.44 8.18
N THR A 89 -26.76 19.84 9.07
CA THR A 89 -26.39 20.43 10.36
C THR A 89 -25.58 19.44 11.22
N ALA A 90 -25.98 18.16 11.25
CA ALA A 90 -25.25 17.11 11.96
C ALA A 90 -23.86 16.82 11.35
N LEU A 91 -23.67 17.05 10.05
CA LEU A 91 -22.37 16.95 9.39
C LEU A 91 -21.48 18.17 9.67
N ALA A 92 -22.06 19.38 9.72
CA ALA A 92 -21.34 20.63 9.98
C ALA A 92 -20.85 20.73 11.43
N LEU A 93 -21.64 20.21 12.38
CA LEU A 93 -21.27 20.03 13.78
C LEU A 93 -21.08 18.54 14.01
N PRO A 94 -19.92 17.97 13.59
CA PRO A 94 -19.78 16.55 13.32
C PRO A 94 -20.26 15.69 14.49
N ALA A 95 -21.45 15.13 14.33
CA ALA A 95 -22.06 14.26 15.33
C ALA A 95 -21.12 13.06 15.56
N PRO A 96 -20.80 12.69 16.81
CA PRO A 96 -19.90 11.57 17.11
C PRO A 96 -20.24 10.30 16.33
N ALA A 97 -21.53 10.01 16.16
CA ALA A 97 -22.02 8.86 15.41
C ALA A 97 -21.60 8.87 13.93
N LEU A 98 -21.58 10.03 13.26
CA LEU A 98 -21.18 10.15 11.86
C LEU A 98 -19.67 10.00 11.67
N VAL A 99 -18.88 10.48 12.63
CA VAL A 99 -17.42 10.26 12.64
C VAL A 99 -17.10 8.79 12.89
N MET A 100 -17.77 8.15 13.85
CA MET A 100 -17.65 6.72 14.09
C MET A 100 -18.08 5.90 12.86
N ALA A 101 -19.15 6.30 12.16
CA ALA A 101 -19.54 5.67 10.91
C ALA A 101 -18.43 5.77 9.85
N ALA A 102 -17.85 6.95 9.67
CA ALA A 102 -16.75 7.16 8.71
C ALA A 102 -15.50 6.34 9.04
N ARG A 103 -15.11 6.25 10.32
CA ARG A 103 -14.04 5.33 10.78
C ARG A 103 -14.42 3.87 10.59
N GLY A 104 -15.70 3.54 10.75
CA GLY A 104 -16.26 2.21 10.51
C GLY A 104 -16.05 1.73 9.06
N LEU A 105 -16.06 2.63 8.08
CA LEU A 105 -15.75 2.30 6.69
C LEU A 105 -14.30 1.81 6.55
N ASP A 106 -13.32 2.58 7.04
CA ASP A 106 -11.90 2.19 6.95
C ASP A 106 -11.59 0.95 7.79
N ALA A 107 -12.29 0.77 8.93
CA ALA A 107 -12.24 -0.45 9.72
C ALA A 107 -12.71 -1.68 8.92
N ALA A 108 -13.82 -1.54 8.18
CA ALA A 108 -14.35 -2.60 7.33
C ALA A 108 -13.42 -2.90 6.15
N ILE A 109 -12.92 -1.88 5.47
CA ILE A 109 -11.95 -2.02 4.36
C ILE A 109 -10.69 -2.71 4.86
N GLY A 110 -10.12 -2.27 5.99
CA GLY A 110 -8.94 -2.88 6.60
C GLY A 110 -9.13 -4.34 6.99
N ALA A 111 -10.33 -4.74 7.44
CA ALA A 111 -10.66 -6.14 7.68
C ALA A 111 -10.80 -6.94 6.37
N LEU A 112 -11.40 -6.35 5.34
CA LEU A 112 -11.56 -6.98 4.01
C LEU A 112 -10.21 -7.21 3.30
N THR A 113 -9.19 -6.38 3.56
CA THR A 113 -7.82 -6.55 3.01
C THR A 113 -7.21 -7.92 3.32
N LEU A 114 -7.63 -8.59 4.39
CA LEU A 114 -7.17 -9.94 4.72
C LEU A 114 -7.49 -10.95 3.62
N VAL A 115 -8.58 -10.75 2.86
CA VAL A 115 -9.02 -11.69 1.82
C VAL A 115 -8.03 -11.74 0.65
N PRO A 116 -7.71 -10.64 -0.06
CA PRO A 116 -6.72 -10.68 -1.13
C PRO A 116 -5.33 -11.07 -0.62
N VAL A 117 -4.93 -10.64 0.58
CA VAL A 117 -3.64 -11.06 1.17
C VAL A 117 -3.58 -12.57 1.38
N TYR A 118 -4.62 -13.16 1.97
CA TYR A 118 -4.70 -14.61 2.14
C TYR A 118 -4.56 -15.33 0.79
N ARG A 119 -5.29 -14.86 -0.23
CA ARG A 119 -5.31 -15.48 -1.55
C ARG A 119 -3.96 -15.37 -2.25
N LEU A 120 -3.32 -14.21 -2.18
CA LEU A 120 -2.01 -13.93 -2.75
C LEU A 120 -0.92 -14.76 -2.06
N THR A 121 -0.84 -14.73 -0.72
CA THR A 121 0.17 -15.53 0.00
C THR A 121 0.00 -17.02 -0.29
N ARG A 122 -1.25 -17.50 -0.31
CA ARG A 122 -1.53 -18.90 -0.62
C ARG A 122 -1.08 -19.28 -2.03
N SER A 123 -1.26 -18.40 -3.03
CA SER A 123 -0.86 -18.71 -4.40
C SER A 123 0.65 -18.66 -4.58
N LEU A 124 1.35 -17.72 -3.94
CA LEU A 124 2.80 -17.61 -4.00
C LEU A 124 3.49 -18.79 -3.32
N SER A 125 3.04 -19.19 -2.12
CA SER A 125 3.65 -20.30 -1.36
C SER A 125 3.41 -21.67 -2.00
N TRP A 126 2.38 -21.83 -2.83
CA TRP A 126 2.14 -23.07 -3.58
C TRP A 126 3.29 -23.38 -4.55
N ASN A 127 3.89 -22.35 -5.16
CA ASN A 127 4.98 -22.50 -6.11
C ASN A 127 6.34 -22.74 -5.44
N SER A 128 6.43 -22.60 -4.11
CA SER A 128 7.68 -22.74 -3.36
C SER A 128 7.96 -24.18 -2.89
N GLY A 129 7.08 -25.15 -3.18
CA GLY A 129 7.27 -26.56 -2.83
C GLY A 129 7.08 -26.91 -1.34
N TYR A 130 6.67 -25.94 -0.51
CA TYR A 130 6.41 -26.17 0.92
C TYR A 130 4.98 -26.68 1.16
N PRO A 131 4.77 -27.71 1.99
CA PRO A 131 3.43 -28.24 2.33
C PRO A 131 2.56 -27.29 3.20
N THR A 132 2.94 -26.01 3.33
CA THR A 132 2.38 -25.07 4.31
C THR A 132 1.76 -23.81 3.70
N ALA A 133 1.47 -23.77 2.38
CA ALA A 133 0.91 -22.57 1.73
C ALA A 133 -0.37 -22.01 2.40
N ALA A 134 -1.24 -22.91 2.87
CA ALA A 134 -2.42 -22.50 3.64
C ALA A 134 -2.06 -21.91 5.01
N THR A 135 -1.09 -22.52 5.70
CA THR A 135 -0.59 -22.05 7.00
C THR A 135 0.09 -20.69 6.86
N ALA A 136 0.98 -20.52 5.87
CA ALA A 136 1.64 -19.25 5.59
C ALA A 136 0.61 -18.14 5.32
N ALA A 137 -0.40 -18.42 4.50
CA ALA A 137 -1.47 -17.47 4.24
C ALA A 137 -2.29 -17.12 5.50
N LEU A 138 -2.62 -18.11 6.33
CA LEU A 138 -3.32 -17.87 7.60
C LEU A 138 -2.47 -17.05 8.56
N LEU A 139 -1.17 -17.32 8.66
CA LEU A 139 -0.25 -16.57 9.52
C LEU A 139 -0.09 -15.12 9.04
N SER A 140 0.07 -14.88 7.73
CA SER A 140 0.09 -13.52 7.18
C SER A 140 -1.21 -12.77 7.46
N SER A 141 -2.36 -13.41 7.25
CA SER A 141 -3.66 -12.82 7.56
C SER A 141 -3.84 -12.56 9.05
N LEU A 142 -3.37 -13.46 9.93
CA LEU A 142 -3.43 -13.29 11.38
C LEU A 142 -2.58 -12.08 11.83
N VAL A 143 -1.35 -11.96 11.34
CA VAL A 143 -0.48 -10.81 11.63
C VAL A 143 -1.15 -9.50 11.23
N LEU A 144 -1.80 -9.44 10.06
CA LEU A 144 -2.57 -8.26 9.65
C LEU A 144 -3.87 -8.07 10.46
N ALA A 145 -4.50 -9.16 10.90
CA ALA A 145 -5.75 -9.10 11.67
C ALA A 145 -5.53 -8.41 13.02
N VAL A 146 -4.46 -8.79 13.74
CA VAL A 146 -4.21 -8.38 15.13
C VAL A 146 -3.05 -7.40 15.30
N GLY A 147 -2.27 -7.15 14.24
CA GLY A 147 -1.11 -6.27 14.29
C GLY A 147 -1.49 -4.85 14.72
N PRO A 148 -0.76 -4.23 15.66
CA PRO A 148 -1.15 -2.95 16.24
C PRO A 148 -1.20 -1.82 15.21
N VAL A 149 -0.25 -1.81 14.27
CA VAL A 149 -0.19 -0.79 13.20
C VAL A 149 -1.38 -0.94 12.24
N PRO A 150 -1.64 -2.10 11.59
CA PRO A 150 -2.84 -2.26 10.76
C PRO A 150 -4.15 -1.95 11.48
N VAL A 151 -4.27 -2.30 12.77
CA VAL A 151 -5.46 -1.99 13.57
C VAL A 151 -5.59 -0.49 13.81
N ALA A 152 -4.51 0.20 14.18
CA ALA A 152 -4.51 1.64 14.42
C ALA A 152 -4.84 2.42 13.13
N GLU A 153 -4.16 2.11 12.02
CA GLU A 153 -4.40 2.76 10.73
C GLU A 153 -5.84 2.54 10.23
N SER A 154 -6.42 1.34 10.45
CA SER A 154 -7.81 1.06 10.06
C SER A 154 -8.86 1.76 10.93
N ARG A 155 -8.47 2.42 12.03
CA ARG A 155 -9.39 3.21 12.87
C ARG A 155 -9.39 4.69 12.52
N VAL A 156 -8.48 5.09 11.64
CA VAL A 156 -8.26 6.47 11.24
C VAL A 156 -8.92 6.70 9.88
N ILE A 157 -9.57 7.85 9.69
CA ILE A 157 -10.14 8.21 8.38
C ILE A 157 -9.01 8.63 7.43
N GLY A 158 -8.55 7.71 6.60
CA GLY A 158 -7.31 7.85 5.84
C GLY A 158 -7.35 7.24 4.44
N THR A 159 -6.34 7.54 3.62
CA THR A 159 -6.23 7.01 2.25
C THR A 159 -5.46 5.70 2.18
N ASP A 160 -4.65 5.41 3.19
CA ASP A 160 -3.69 4.31 3.20
C ASP A 160 -4.37 2.94 3.22
N VAL A 161 -5.46 2.81 3.99
CA VAL A 161 -6.17 1.53 4.14
C VAL A 161 -6.92 1.14 2.87
N PRO A 162 -7.69 2.03 2.21
CA PRO A 162 -8.21 1.77 0.86
C PRO A 162 -7.10 1.47 -0.15
N MET A 163 -6.01 2.23 -0.15
CA MET A 163 -4.86 1.99 -1.04
C MET A 163 -4.29 0.58 -0.84
N MET A 164 -4.10 0.14 0.41
CA MET A 164 -3.60 -1.19 0.74
C MET A 164 -4.54 -2.30 0.23
N LEU A 165 -5.86 -2.13 0.36
CA LEU A 165 -6.83 -3.07 -0.19
C LEU A 165 -6.69 -3.20 -1.71
N PHE A 166 -6.69 -2.07 -2.43
CA PHE A 166 -6.60 -2.08 -3.90
C PHE A 166 -5.26 -2.59 -4.40
N LEU A 167 -4.16 -2.28 -3.71
CA LEU A 167 -2.85 -2.84 -4.02
C LEU A 167 -2.84 -4.37 -3.83
N ALA A 168 -3.39 -4.87 -2.71
CA ALA A 168 -3.48 -6.31 -2.46
C ALA A 168 -4.36 -7.02 -3.50
N LEU A 169 -5.50 -6.42 -3.88
CA LEU A 169 -6.36 -6.92 -4.95
C LEU A 169 -5.62 -6.95 -6.28
N ALA A 170 -4.95 -5.86 -6.66
CA ALA A 170 -4.20 -5.76 -7.90
C ALA A 170 -3.12 -6.85 -7.98
N LEU A 171 -2.33 -7.04 -6.92
CA LEU A 171 -1.31 -8.08 -6.84
C LEU A 171 -1.92 -9.49 -6.93
N TRP A 172 -3.04 -9.74 -6.25
CA TRP A 172 -3.73 -11.03 -6.34
C TRP A 172 -4.28 -11.31 -7.75
N TYR A 173 -4.87 -10.31 -8.42
CA TYR A 173 -5.35 -10.44 -9.78
C TYR A 173 -4.20 -10.63 -10.78
N LEU A 174 -3.09 -9.89 -10.62
CA LEU A 174 -1.88 -10.04 -11.42
C LEU A 174 -1.29 -11.45 -11.28
N ASP A 175 -1.18 -11.98 -10.07
CA ASP A 175 -0.81 -13.38 -9.85
C ASP A 175 -1.77 -14.35 -10.57
N GLY A 176 -3.07 -14.06 -10.54
CA GLY A 176 -4.08 -14.81 -11.30
C GLY A 176 -3.88 -14.74 -12.82
N VAL A 177 -3.50 -13.59 -13.37
CA VAL A 177 -3.16 -13.42 -14.79
C VAL A 177 -1.89 -14.20 -15.12
N VAL A 178 -0.83 -14.06 -14.34
CA VAL A 178 0.42 -14.82 -14.53
C VAL A 178 0.15 -16.31 -14.49
N ARG A 179 -0.71 -16.78 -13.57
CA ARG A 179 -1.08 -18.20 -13.46
C ARG A 179 -1.94 -18.71 -14.62
N ARG A 180 -2.87 -17.91 -15.14
CA ARG A 180 -3.83 -18.29 -16.21
C ARG A 180 -3.34 -18.02 -17.63
N GLY A 181 -2.58 -16.94 -17.84
CA GLY A 181 -2.15 -16.44 -19.15
C GLY A 181 -0.70 -16.76 -19.51
N GLY A 182 -0.03 -17.62 -18.73
CA GLY A 182 1.29 -18.10 -19.11
C GLY A 182 1.14 -19.23 -20.12
N ASP A 183 1.14 -18.91 -21.42
CA ASP A 183 1.51 -19.89 -22.44
C ASP A 183 2.77 -20.60 -21.95
N VAL A 184 2.77 -21.93 -22.04
CA VAL A 184 3.93 -22.74 -21.66
C VAL A 184 5.19 -22.24 -22.38
N GLU A 185 5.02 -21.74 -23.60
CA GLU A 185 6.04 -21.07 -24.41
C GLU A 185 6.51 -19.73 -23.83
N ILE A 186 5.63 -18.84 -23.37
CA ILE A 186 6.04 -17.58 -22.72
C ILE A 186 6.79 -17.87 -21.41
N ARG A 187 6.33 -18.85 -20.62
CA ARG A 187 7.05 -19.24 -19.39
C ARG A 187 8.35 -19.99 -19.65
N LYS A 188 8.46 -20.72 -20.75
CA LYS A 188 9.71 -21.35 -21.20
C LYS A 188 10.65 -20.28 -21.73
N PHE A 189 10.14 -19.32 -22.50
CA PHE A 189 10.87 -18.16 -22.97
C PHE A 189 11.35 -17.33 -21.80
N GLU A 190 10.49 -16.89 -20.88
CA GLU A 190 10.90 -16.14 -19.68
C GLU A 190 11.85 -16.94 -18.80
N ARG A 191 11.65 -18.25 -18.58
CA ARG A 191 12.62 -19.05 -17.82
C ARG A 191 13.94 -19.25 -18.55
N TRP A 192 13.91 -19.46 -19.87
CA TRP A 192 15.10 -19.54 -20.72
C TRP A 192 15.81 -18.20 -20.70
N HIS A 193 15.11 -17.10 -20.95
CA HIS A 193 15.56 -15.71 -20.92
C HIS A 193 16.14 -15.30 -19.57
N MET A 194 15.55 -15.73 -18.47
CA MET A 194 16.07 -15.54 -17.11
C MET A 194 17.22 -16.50 -16.77
N ALA A 195 17.35 -17.63 -17.47
CA ALA A 195 18.46 -18.59 -17.31
C ALA A 195 19.67 -18.26 -18.20
N THR A 196 19.44 -17.62 -19.36
CA THR A 196 20.44 -17.25 -20.36
C THR A 196 20.84 -15.78 -20.31
N GLY A 197 20.15 -14.96 -19.52
CA GLY A 197 20.45 -13.53 -19.38
C GLY A 197 19.91 -12.68 -20.52
N HIS A 198 19.85 -11.37 -20.29
CA HIS A 198 19.41 -10.39 -21.29
C HIS A 198 20.64 -9.83 -22.02
N PHE A 199 20.56 -9.68 -23.36
CA PHE A 199 21.52 -9.03 -24.25
C PHE A 199 22.92 -8.76 -23.65
N ARG A 200 23.89 -9.64 -23.95
CA ARG A 200 25.31 -9.64 -23.55
C ARG A 200 25.67 -10.15 -22.16
N SER A 201 24.75 -10.31 -21.20
CA SER A 201 25.12 -10.77 -19.83
C SER A 201 25.29 -12.29 -19.66
N ILE A 202 25.54 -13.04 -20.74
CA ILE A 202 25.40 -14.51 -20.73
C ILE A 202 26.52 -15.20 -19.93
N ASN A 203 27.64 -14.54 -19.61
CA ASN A 203 28.76 -15.15 -18.89
C ASN A 203 29.55 -14.19 -17.96
N GLU A 204 29.05 -12.98 -17.71
CA GLU A 204 29.74 -12.02 -16.84
C GLU A 204 29.12 -12.00 -15.43
N ALA A 205 29.95 -11.94 -14.40
CA ALA A 205 29.46 -11.72 -13.04
C ALA A 205 28.67 -10.40 -13.01
N GLY A 206 27.42 -10.41 -12.54
CA GLY A 206 26.54 -9.23 -12.54
C GLY A 206 27.21 -7.98 -11.95
N PHE A 207 28.07 -8.18 -10.94
CA PHE A 207 28.96 -7.17 -10.37
C PHE A 207 29.80 -6.40 -11.39
N LEU A 208 30.48 -7.11 -12.31
CA LEU A 208 31.31 -6.48 -13.33
C LEU A 208 30.45 -5.72 -14.32
N PHE A 209 29.37 -6.33 -14.82
CA PHE A 209 28.44 -5.67 -15.73
C PHE A 209 27.88 -4.36 -15.16
N TYR A 210 27.41 -4.37 -13.91
CA TYR A 210 26.88 -3.16 -13.28
C TYR A 210 27.96 -2.09 -13.06
N LEU A 211 29.16 -2.49 -12.65
CA LEU A 211 30.22 -1.55 -12.27
C LEU A 211 30.97 -0.97 -13.48
N SER A 212 31.25 -1.77 -14.51
CA SER A 212 32.06 -1.34 -15.65
C SER A 212 31.25 -0.85 -16.85
N ASP A 213 30.01 -1.31 -17.01
CA ASP A 213 29.19 -0.95 -18.17
C ASP A 213 27.99 -0.07 -17.80
N LEU A 214 27.15 -0.54 -16.89
CA LEU A 214 25.82 0.05 -16.70
C LEU A 214 25.83 1.33 -15.84
N LEU A 215 26.46 1.32 -14.67
CA LEU A 215 26.52 2.50 -13.80
C LEU A 215 27.27 3.70 -14.44
N PRO A 216 28.42 3.51 -15.12
CA PRO A 216 29.09 4.60 -15.82
C PRO A 216 28.23 5.20 -16.94
N ARG A 217 27.46 4.38 -17.66
CA ARG A 217 26.53 4.86 -18.69
C ARG A 217 25.31 5.55 -18.12
N ALA A 218 24.77 5.06 -17.01
CA ALA A 218 23.56 5.59 -16.38
C ALA A 218 23.81 6.94 -15.66
N LEU A 219 24.95 7.09 -14.99
CA LEU A 219 25.29 8.28 -14.21
C LEU A 219 26.17 9.27 -15.00
N GLY A 220 26.90 8.79 -16.01
CA GLY A 220 28.04 9.48 -16.60
C GLY A 220 29.30 9.28 -15.76
N TRP A 221 30.46 9.20 -16.44
CA TRP A 221 31.76 8.93 -15.80
C TRP A 221 32.11 9.86 -14.62
N PRO A 222 31.87 11.19 -14.67
CA PRO A 222 32.17 12.06 -13.55
C PRO A 222 31.34 11.75 -12.30
N ALA A 223 30.02 11.58 -12.44
CA ALA A 223 29.13 11.29 -11.32
C ALA A 223 29.34 9.87 -10.78
N PHE A 224 29.66 8.91 -11.65
CA PHE A 224 30.02 7.56 -11.23
C PHE A 224 31.26 7.57 -10.33
N VAL A 225 32.35 8.25 -10.71
CA VAL A 225 33.56 8.36 -9.87
C VAL A 225 33.26 9.07 -8.55
N LEU A 226 32.50 10.18 -8.59
CA LEU A 226 32.12 10.91 -7.38
C LEU A 226 31.27 10.07 -6.42
N SER A 227 30.37 9.23 -6.93
CA SER A 227 29.56 8.36 -6.08
C SER A 227 30.39 7.28 -5.38
N ILE A 228 31.40 6.71 -6.05
CA ILE A 228 32.36 5.79 -5.42
C ILE A 228 33.16 6.50 -4.32
N VAL A 229 33.70 7.69 -4.62
CA VAL A 229 34.45 8.50 -3.65
C VAL A 229 33.56 8.89 -2.45
N GLY A 230 32.31 9.27 -2.72
CA GLY A 230 31.31 9.62 -1.70
C GLY A 230 31.01 8.47 -0.76
N ILE A 231 30.75 7.26 -1.30
CA ILE A 231 30.56 6.04 -0.51
C ILE A 231 31.78 5.79 0.39
N VAL A 232 32.98 5.77 -0.18
CA VAL A 232 34.22 5.47 0.57
C VAL A 232 34.44 6.51 1.68
N ALA A 233 34.23 7.80 1.39
CA ALA A 233 34.37 8.88 2.36
C ALA A 233 33.29 8.88 3.45
N ALA A 234 32.12 8.30 3.19
CA ALA A 234 31.00 8.24 4.13
C ALA A 234 31.08 7.05 5.10
N LEU A 235 31.72 5.94 4.72
CA LEU A 235 31.89 4.75 5.55
C LEU A 235 32.51 4.98 6.95
N PRO A 236 33.56 5.82 7.12
CA PRO A 236 34.13 6.09 8.44
C PRO A 236 33.32 7.10 9.26
N ARG A 237 32.33 7.79 8.67
CA ARG A 237 31.54 8.82 9.37
C ARG A 237 30.47 8.19 10.28
N ARG A 238 29.94 8.96 11.23
CA ARG A 238 28.75 8.58 12.02
C ARG A 238 27.53 9.36 11.49
N GLY A 239 26.35 8.74 11.53
CA GLY A 239 25.08 9.37 11.13
C GLY A 239 24.58 8.98 9.73
N THR A 240 23.67 9.80 9.19
CA THR A 240 22.86 9.49 7.99
C THR A 240 23.70 9.16 6.75
N SER A 241 24.83 9.84 6.54
CA SER A 241 25.71 9.59 5.39
C SER A 241 26.28 8.17 5.37
N ARG A 242 26.63 7.60 6.54
CA ARG A 242 27.06 6.20 6.65
C ARG A 242 25.93 5.22 6.35
N LEU A 243 24.70 5.53 6.77
CA LEU A 243 23.54 4.68 6.50
C LEU A 243 23.20 4.64 5.01
N VAL A 244 23.26 5.79 4.33
CA VAL A 244 23.06 5.89 2.87
C VAL A 244 24.14 5.09 2.12
N ALA A 245 25.41 5.20 2.54
CA ALA A 245 26.50 4.42 1.95
C ALA A 245 26.34 2.90 2.16
N ILE A 246 25.95 2.46 3.37
CA ILE A 246 25.67 1.05 3.66
C ILE A 246 24.48 0.56 2.82
N PHE A 247 23.41 1.34 2.73
CA PHE A 247 22.25 1.02 1.91
C PHE A 247 22.64 0.86 0.43
N ALA A 248 23.39 1.82 -0.13
CA ALA A 248 23.87 1.75 -1.51
C ALA A 248 24.70 0.49 -1.78
N LEU A 249 25.62 0.14 -0.86
CA LEU A 249 26.46 -1.05 -0.97
C LEU A 249 25.68 -2.36 -0.86
N VAL A 250 24.75 -2.46 0.09
CA VAL A 250 23.91 -3.66 0.29
C VAL A 250 22.94 -3.83 -0.86
N ALA A 251 22.29 -2.75 -1.31
CA ALA A 251 21.39 -2.77 -2.46
C ALA A 251 22.15 -3.15 -3.74
N PHE A 252 23.34 -2.56 -3.96
CA PHE A 252 24.22 -2.94 -5.07
C PHE A 252 24.62 -4.41 -5.01
N ALA A 253 25.12 -4.88 -3.86
CA ALA A 253 25.55 -6.27 -3.70
C ALA A 253 24.40 -7.27 -3.91
N TRP A 254 23.20 -6.90 -3.48
CA TRP A 254 21.98 -7.67 -3.74
C TRP A 254 21.70 -7.74 -5.23
N ILE A 255 21.52 -6.61 -5.93
CA ILE A 255 21.14 -6.63 -7.36
C ILE A 255 22.24 -7.24 -8.24
N ALA A 256 23.50 -7.05 -7.86
CA ALA A 256 24.65 -7.58 -8.59
C ALA A 256 24.89 -9.07 -8.36
N SER A 257 24.31 -9.65 -7.29
CA SER A 257 24.31 -11.09 -7.05
C SER A 257 23.38 -11.87 -7.98
N TRP A 258 22.48 -11.19 -8.68
CA TRP A 258 21.55 -11.83 -9.59
C TRP A 258 22.22 -12.18 -10.91
N ARG A 259 21.91 -13.38 -11.43
CA ARG A 259 22.39 -13.83 -12.74
C ARG A 259 21.81 -13.03 -13.91
N VAL A 260 20.67 -12.36 -13.69
CA VAL A 260 20.02 -11.53 -14.71
C VAL A 260 20.18 -10.07 -14.31
N ALA A 261 20.96 -9.34 -15.09
CA ALA A 261 21.14 -7.91 -14.89
C ALA A 261 20.14 -7.13 -15.76
N PHE A 262 19.48 -6.13 -15.17
CA PHE A 262 18.62 -5.20 -15.90
C PHE A 262 18.92 -3.77 -15.47
N ASP A 263 18.92 -2.86 -16.45
CA ASP A 263 19.19 -1.43 -16.27
C ASP A 263 18.28 -0.79 -15.21
N ARG A 264 17.00 -1.19 -15.20
CA ARG A 264 15.99 -0.71 -14.25
C ARG A 264 16.27 -1.08 -12.79
N TYR A 265 17.11 -2.08 -12.50
CA TYR A 265 17.44 -2.43 -11.11
C TYR A 265 18.36 -1.40 -10.45
N VAL A 266 19.09 -0.65 -11.27
CA VAL A 266 19.97 0.42 -10.79
C VAL A 266 19.16 1.61 -10.27
N LEU A 267 17.90 1.78 -10.69
CA LEU A 267 16.98 2.80 -10.17
C LEU A 267 16.82 2.74 -8.63
N LEU A 268 17.02 1.57 -8.04
CA LEU A 268 17.00 1.38 -6.58
C LEU A 268 18.22 2.01 -5.89
N VAL A 269 19.35 2.10 -6.61
CA VAL A 269 20.65 2.49 -6.06
C VAL A 269 21.03 3.92 -6.47
N VAL A 270 20.57 4.41 -7.64
CA VAL A 270 20.87 5.77 -8.16
C VAL A 270 20.63 6.88 -7.12
N PRO A 271 19.48 6.96 -6.41
CA PRO A 271 19.24 8.05 -5.47
C PRO A 271 20.24 8.08 -4.31
N ALA A 272 20.70 6.91 -3.87
CA ALA A 272 21.70 6.79 -2.81
C ALA A 272 23.13 7.06 -3.30
N LEU A 273 23.39 6.90 -4.60
CA LEU A 273 24.66 7.25 -5.25
C LEU A 273 24.76 8.75 -5.55
N SER A 274 23.63 9.46 -5.60
CA SER A 274 23.57 10.91 -5.85
C SER A 274 23.51 11.79 -4.59
N ALA A 275 23.46 11.18 -3.40
CA ALA A 275 23.35 11.85 -2.10
C ALA A 275 24.72 12.07 -1.44
#